data_AF-A0A857IGF1-F1
#
_entry.id   AF-A0A857IGF1-F1
#
_cell.length_a   1.000
_cell.length_b   1.000
_cell.length_c   1.000
_cell.angle_alpha   90.00
_cell.angle_beta   90.00
_cell.angle_gamma   90.00
#
_symmetry.space_group_name_H-M   'P 1'
#
loop_
_entity.id
_entity.type
_entity.pdbx_description
1 polymer ?
#
loop_
_entity_poly.entity_id
_entity_poly.type
_entity_poly.pdbx_seq_one_letter_code
_entity_poly.pdbx_strand_id
1 'polypeptide(L)'
;MLPTKILKLRLARIAKGKAHLSTQNKLMLVTMESPDLSAHFILRLFKMSLPKQWKFKHETAEDIFYSTQLIELIETELIAAYEMHARKYAWYEQCLMYLLNFVVLHPTQQQINAYLRQLDQCLDQAPKIDLLKYFQQHYPSTQHAIALAKSYAGAEQYTQAIEQYEWAMQYATQPNEVAFFAYVNCLIQRQQQYRADVSDVAYVIDLLCRYKKPIDQKAYRKTIQNAVTAFLPPATLQSRAVETHVLADVGRSLNAIGKSMGGIFGSKNVDIPYSQQVIESAPQLLMDSHIVESLIQSDLMQVAMQRLCGSSSIEQTVLTHLLGNLWLLLSQNNQALSLVTQSLQSNQLHELLNDHQLKTTSSLELGDIQTILDQGLVAYLGDARLDKHHPERSILYAQRDELVAEMIGLATWFQQTILYPFADQQARQLQEMQKHLGEQLNNMTLSSGLFAYQYEKQQRAQDLCVWLQRKLDKGTEFEKIQAAWVSLRELKHFHLDEGEEKIAQLQRSLEHYRQIRLKQIVMVQPTVAISPVQQHDDQ
;
A
#
# COMPACT_ATOMS: atom_id res chain seq x y z
N MET A 1 21.46 -16.37 41.32
CA MET A 1 22.84 -16.16 40.82
C MET A 1 23.80 -16.64 41.88
N LEU A 2 24.94 -17.21 41.47
CA LEU A 2 25.86 -17.91 42.36
C LEU A 2 26.64 -16.94 43.25
N PRO A 3 26.96 -17.31 44.50
CA PRO A 3 27.96 -16.63 45.31
C PRO A 3 29.32 -16.56 44.60
N THR A 4 30.07 -15.47 44.79
CA THR A 4 31.34 -15.17 44.12
C THR A 4 32.37 -16.28 44.27
N LYS A 5 32.49 -16.85 45.49
CA LYS A 5 33.36 -18.01 45.75
C LYS A 5 33.02 -19.21 44.87
N ILE A 6 31.73 -19.45 44.62
CA ILE A 6 31.25 -20.54 43.77
C ILE A 6 31.46 -20.20 42.29
N LEU A 7 31.12 -18.98 41.87
CA LEU A 7 31.30 -18.51 40.50
C LEU A 7 32.78 -18.61 40.07
N LYS A 8 33.71 -18.15 40.91
CA LYS A 8 35.16 -18.27 40.74
C LYS A 8 35.61 -19.70 40.43
N LEU A 9 35.21 -20.66 41.27
CA LEU A 9 35.59 -22.07 41.08
C LEU A 9 35.06 -22.64 39.76
N ARG A 10 33.86 -22.21 39.35
CA ARG A 10 33.20 -22.73 38.16
C ARG A 10 33.72 -22.11 36.87
N LEU A 11 34.00 -20.80 36.86
CA LEU A 11 34.69 -20.16 35.74
C LEU A 11 36.10 -20.73 35.57
N ALA A 12 36.84 -20.99 36.66
CA ALA A 12 38.13 -21.66 36.59
C ALA A 12 38.03 -23.09 36.01
N ARG A 13 36.98 -23.84 36.35
CA ARG A 13 36.69 -25.16 35.75
C ARG A 13 36.37 -25.05 34.26
N ILE A 14 35.62 -24.02 33.85
CA ILE A 14 35.30 -23.76 32.44
C ILE A 14 36.57 -23.42 31.66
N ALA A 15 37.43 -22.56 32.19
CA ALA A 15 38.70 -22.19 31.57
C ALA A 15 39.63 -23.40 31.39
N LYS A 16 39.76 -24.26 32.41
CA LYS A 16 40.54 -25.51 32.33
C LYS A 16 39.96 -26.53 31.36
N GLY A 17 38.63 -26.56 31.20
CA GLY A 17 37.91 -27.51 30.36
C GLY A 17 37.47 -26.97 29.00
N LYS A 18 38.05 -25.85 28.52
CA LYS A 18 37.53 -25.06 27.39
C LYS A 18 37.25 -25.87 26.12
N ALA A 19 38.08 -26.87 25.81
CA ALA A 19 37.94 -27.73 24.61
C ALA A 19 36.95 -28.90 24.78
N HIS A 20 36.57 -29.27 26.00
CA HIS A 20 35.80 -30.49 26.28
C HIS A 20 34.42 -30.24 26.89
N LEU A 21 34.15 -29.01 27.34
CA LEU A 21 32.86 -28.63 27.88
C LEU A 21 31.94 -28.09 26.78
N SER A 22 30.78 -28.73 26.60
CA SER A 22 29.71 -28.18 25.76
C SER A 22 29.19 -26.85 26.31
N THR A 23 28.64 -26.00 25.44
CA THR A 23 28.02 -24.73 25.85
C THR A 23 26.88 -24.93 26.85
N GLN A 24 26.18 -26.06 26.78
CA GLN A 24 25.19 -26.47 27.77
C GLN A 24 25.80 -26.71 29.15
N ASN A 25 26.92 -27.45 29.24
CA ASN A 25 27.60 -27.70 30.51
C ASN A 25 28.15 -26.40 31.12
N LYS A 26 28.68 -25.50 30.28
CA LYS A 26 29.14 -24.17 30.71
C LYS A 26 27.98 -23.36 31.31
N LEU A 27 26.81 -23.34 30.66
CA LEU A 27 25.63 -22.66 31.16
C LEU A 27 25.12 -23.26 32.48
N MET A 28 25.03 -24.60 32.59
CA MET A 28 24.64 -25.27 33.84
C MET A 28 25.59 -24.91 35.00
N LEU A 29 26.90 -24.90 34.74
CA LEU A 29 27.91 -24.51 35.71
C LEU A 29 27.70 -23.09 36.20
N VAL A 30 27.31 -22.13 35.37
CA VAL A 30 27.18 -20.74 35.83
C VAL A 30 25.78 -20.37 36.35
N THR A 31 24.79 -21.26 36.22
CA THR A 31 23.38 -20.96 36.58
C THR A 31 22.80 -21.82 37.70
N MET A 32 23.18 -23.09 37.83
CA MET A 32 22.54 -24.05 38.76
C MET A 32 23.25 -24.14 40.11
N GLU A 33 22.56 -24.25 41.24
CA GLU A 33 23.24 -24.43 42.54
C GLU A 33 24.00 -25.76 42.64
N SER A 34 23.47 -26.84 42.06
CA SER A 34 24.08 -28.19 42.03
C SER A 34 24.10 -28.76 40.59
N PRO A 35 25.09 -28.41 39.76
CA PRO A 35 25.15 -28.87 38.37
C PRO A 35 25.60 -30.34 38.30
N ASP A 36 24.70 -31.23 37.87
CA ASP A 36 25.03 -32.63 37.55
C ASP A 36 25.45 -32.75 36.08
N LEU A 37 26.76 -32.79 35.84
CA LEU A 37 27.35 -32.92 34.52
C LEU A 37 27.42 -34.38 34.02
N SER A 38 26.92 -35.35 34.78
CA SER A 38 26.96 -36.78 34.47
C SER A 38 25.61 -37.37 34.01
N ALA A 39 24.49 -36.70 34.27
CA ALA A 39 23.14 -37.14 33.87
C ALA A 39 22.96 -37.38 32.35
N HIS A 40 22.08 -38.27 31.90
CA HIS A 40 21.81 -38.44 30.45
C HIS A 40 21.18 -37.20 29.79
N PHE A 41 21.48 -36.96 28.50
CA PHE A 41 21.02 -35.80 27.71
C PHE A 41 19.51 -35.52 27.83
N ILE A 42 18.67 -36.56 27.78
CA ILE A 42 17.19 -36.44 27.86
C ILE A 42 16.73 -35.92 29.22
N LEU A 43 17.36 -36.36 30.32
CA LEU A 43 17.05 -35.89 31.68
C LEU A 43 17.51 -34.44 31.90
N ARG A 44 18.51 -33.96 31.14
CA ARG A 44 19.01 -32.58 31.21
C ARG A 44 18.08 -31.58 30.50
N LEU A 45 17.39 -32.00 29.43
CA LEU A 45 16.44 -31.15 28.70
C LEU A 45 15.27 -30.67 29.58
N PHE A 46 14.83 -31.47 30.55
CA PHE A 46 13.74 -31.12 31.47
C PHE A 46 14.19 -30.37 32.73
N LYS A 47 15.49 -30.34 33.05
CA LYS A 47 16.03 -29.72 34.27
C LYS A 47 16.68 -28.36 34.06
N MET A 48 16.96 -27.99 32.81
CA MET A 48 17.70 -26.80 32.47
C MET A 48 16.75 -25.64 32.16
N SER A 49 16.59 -24.72 33.12
CA SER A 49 15.91 -23.45 32.88
C SER A 49 16.93 -22.39 32.40
N LEU A 50 16.72 -21.86 31.20
CA LEU A 50 17.52 -20.74 30.71
C LEU A 50 17.21 -19.48 31.55
N PRO A 51 18.23 -18.72 32.00
CA PRO A 51 18.00 -17.55 32.82
C PRO A 51 17.24 -16.47 32.04
N LYS A 52 16.23 -15.88 32.68
CA LYS A 52 15.53 -14.69 32.15
C LYS A 52 16.24 -13.40 32.55
N GLN A 53 16.98 -13.41 33.65
CA GLN A 53 17.71 -12.28 34.19
C GLN A 53 19.05 -12.74 34.76
N TRP A 54 20.11 -11.98 34.47
CA TRP A 54 21.42 -12.07 35.06
C TRP A 54 21.55 -10.98 36.14
N LYS A 55 21.80 -11.40 37.39
CA LYS A 55 22.09 -10.51 38.52
C LYS A 55 23.56 -10.59 38.90
N PHE A 56 24.35 -9.67 38.37
CA PHE A 56 25.79 -9.58 38.61
C PHE A 56 26.08 -8.92 39.97
N LYS A 57 27.09 -9.43 40.68
CA LYS A 57 27.51 -8.88 41.98
C LYS A 57 28.50 -7.74 41.77
N HIS A 58 28.50 -6.74 42.64
CA HIS A 58 29.32 -5.52 42.47
C HIS A 58 29.81 -4.91 43.80
N GLU A 59 29.69 -5.64 44.93
CA GLU A 59 30.03 -5.10 46.25
C GLU A 59 31.55 -4.98 46.47
N THR A 60 32.32 -5.88 45.85
CA THR A 60 33.78 -5.94 45.99
C THR A 60 34.49 -5.99 44.63
N ALA A 61 35.78 -5.65 44.61
CA ALA A 61 36.60 -5.80 43.40
C ALA A 61 36.66 -7.25 42.90
N GLU A 62 36.60 -8.24 43.80
CA GLU A 62 36.53 -9.66 43.43
C GLU A 62 35.19 -9.98 42.75
N ASP A 63 34.08 -9.41 43.23
CA ASP A 63 32.76 -9.57 42.59
C ASP A 63 32.73 -9.00 41.17
N ILE A 64 33.29 -7.81 40.98
CA ILE A 64 33.35 -7.17 39.66
C ILE A 64 34.17 -8.02 38.71
N PHE A 65 35.37 -8.45 39.11
CA PHE A 65 36.26 -9.26 38.28
C PHE A 65 35.61 -10.55 37.77
N TYR A 66 34.95 -11.33 38.65
CA TYR A 66 34.30 -12.57 38.23
C TYR A 66 32.97 -12.34 37.51
N SER A 67 32.27 -11.23 37.77
CA SER A 67 31.10 -10.83 36.98
C SER A 67 31.51 -10.47 35.55
N THR A 68 32.64 -9.78 35.36
CA THR A 68 33.20 -9.48 34.03
C THR A 68 33.56 -10.75 33.27
N GLN A 69 34.21 -11.73 33.90
CA GLN A 69 34.49 -13.02 33.26
C GLN A 69 33.22 -13.81 32.89
N LEU A 70 32.17 -13.71 33.71
CA LEU A 70 30.88 -14.31 33.39
C LEU A 70 30.24 -13.62 32.18
N ILE A 71 30.31 -12.29 32.11
CA ILE A 71 29.84 -11.51 30.95
C ILE A 71 30.58 -11.91 29.68
N GLU A 72 31.91 -12.05 29.73
CA GLU A 72 32.70 -12.51 28.59
C GLU A 72 32.22 -13.89 28.08
N LEU A 73 31.96 -14.83 28.99
CA LEU A 73 31.39 -16.14 28.63
C LEU A 73 29.99 -16.01 28.00
N ILE A 74 29.14 -15.14 28.55
CA ILE A 74 27.80 -14.90 28.03
C ILE A 74 27.87 -14.37 26.59
N GLU A 75 28.65 -13.30 26.37
CA GLU A 75 28.75 -12.61 25.08
C GLU A 75 29.43 -13.47 24.01
N THR A 76 30.50 -14.18 24.35
CA THR A 76 31.30 -14.93 23.36
C THR A 76 30.77 -16.31 23.02
N GLU A 77 30.01 -16.95 23.92
CA GLU A 77 29.53 -18.32 23.69
C GLU A 77 28.02 -18.50 23.92
N LEU A 78 27.46 -17.97 25.02
CA LEU A 78 26.09 -18.33 25.42
C LEU A 78 25.03 -17.63 24.57
N ILE A 79 25.24 -16.36 24.19
CA ILE A 79 24.29 -15.63 23.33
C ILE A 79 24.16 -16.35 21.98
N ALA A 80 25.28 -16.69 21.34
CA ALA A 80 25.27 -17.39 20.05
C ALA A 80 24.60 -18.78 20.13
N ALA A 81 24.81 -19.52 21.22
CA ALA A 81 24.20 -20.84 21.39
C ALA A 81 22.70 -20.81 21.74
N TYR A 82 22.19 -19.70 22.29
CA TYR A 82 20.81 -19.56 22.74
C TYR A 82 20.15 -18.29 22.19
N GLU A 83 20.42 -17.96 20.93
CA GLU A 83 20.09 -16.68 20.28
C GLU A 83 18.65 -16.22 20.54
N MET A 84 17.67 -17.07 20.24
CA MET A 84 16.24 -16.73 20.41
C MET A 84 15.87 -16.38 21.86
N HIS A 85 16.42 -17.12 22.83
CA HIS A 85 16.14 -16.88 24.25
C HIS A 85 16.92 -15.67 24.76
N ALA A 86 18.20 -15.56 24.41
CA ALA A 86 19.06 -14.44 24.77
C ALA A 86 18.48 -13.11 24.27
N ARG A 87 17.99 -13.09 23.02
CA ARG A 87 17.33 -11.94 22.40
C ARG A 87 15.99 -11.61 23.06
N LYS A 88 15.15 -12.62 23.34
CA LYS A 88 13.86 -12.44 24.04
C LYS A 88 14.01 -11.84 25.44
N TYR A 89 15.10 -12.17 26.14
CA TYR A 89 15.35 -11.74 27.51
C TYR A 89 16.49 -10.72 27.63
N ALA A 90 16.88 -10.08 26.53
CA ALA A 90 17.83 -8.96 26.52
C ALA A 90 19.16 -9.26 27.26
N TRP A 91 19.75 -10.44 27.05
CA TRP A 91 20.97 -10.85 27.76
C TRP A 91 22.15 -9.91 27.50
N TYR A 92 22.31 -9.46 26.26
CA TYR A 92 23.38 -8.53 25.90
C TYR A 92 23.21 -7.19 26.61
N GLU A 93 21.99 -6.65 26.62
CA GLU A 93 21.65 -5.38 27.24
C GLU A 93 21.87 -5.43 28.76
N GLN A 94 21.55 -6.55 29.41
CA GLN A 94 21.84 -6.76 30.83
C GLN A 94 23.35 -6.76 31.12
N CYS A 95 24.14 -7.41 30.25
CA CYS A 95 25.60 -7.41 30.37
C CYS A 95 26.18 -6.01 30.18
N LEU A 96 25.77 -5.32 29.11
CA LEU A 96 26.24 -3.98 28.78
C LEU A 96 25.88 -2.97 29.88
N MET A 97 24.67 -3.02 30.44
CA MET A 97 24.26 -2.17 31.56
C MET A 97 25.17 -2.36 32.78
N TYR A 98 25.57 -3.60 33.08
CA TYR A 98 26.51 -3.85 34.17
C TYR A 98 27.90 -3.28 33.87
N LEU A 99 28.40 -3.51 32.65
CA LEU A 99 29.72 -3.02 32.24
C LEU A 99 29.79 -1.49 32.34
N LEU A 100 28.78 -0.77 31.86
CA LEU A 100 28.74 0.70 31.90
C LEU A 100 28.69 1.27 33.33
N ASN A 101 28.05 0.55 34.27
CA ASN A 101 27.90 1.02 35.65
C ASN A 101 29.09 0.70 36.57
N PHE A 102 29.87 -0.35 36.27
CA PHE A 102 30.88 -0.87 37.21
C PHE A 102 32.26 -1.13 36.63
N VAL A 103 32.40 -1.22 35.30
CA VAL A 103 33.66 -1.61 34.64
C VAL A 103 34.18 -0.52 33.72
N VAL A 104 33.35 -0.06 32.79
CA VAL A 104 33.68 0.94 31.76
C VAL A 104 32.84 2.18 32.00
N LEU A 105 33.15 2.91 33.08
CA LEU A 105 32.39 4.09 33.51
C LEU A 105 32.40 5.23 32.47
N HIS A 106 33.48 5.32 31.70
CA HIS A 106 33.68 6.32 30.64
C HIS A 106 34.10 5.63 29.34
N PRO A 107 33.16 5.05 28.59
CA PRO A 107 33.46 4.37 27.34
C PRO A 107 34.02 5.35 26.29
N THR A 108 35.02 4.90 25.55
CA THR A 108 35.55 5.62 24.39
C THR A 108 34.54 5.59 23.23
N GLN A 109 34.64 6.53 22.29
CA GLN A 109 33.76 6.55 21.11
C GLN A 109 33.82 5.24 20.30
N GLN A 110 34.99 4.59 20.23
CA GLN A 110 35.13 3.31 19.56
C GLN A 110 34.32 2.21 20.25
N GLN A 111 34.32 2.17 21.58
CA GLN A 111 33.52 1.23 22.36
C GLN A 111 32.03 1.51 22.20
N ILE A 112 31.61 2.78 22.28
CA ILE A 112 30.21 3.17 22.06
C ILE A 112 29.73 2.70 20.68
N ASN A 113 30.52 2.96 19.63
CA ASN A 113 30.19 2.51 18.27
C ASN A 113 30.08 0.98 18.16
N ALA A 114 30.92 0.22 18.88
CA ALA A 114 30.81 -1.23 18.94
C ALA A 114 29.53 -1.68 19.66
N TYR A 115 29.19 -1.01 20.77
CA TYR A 115 27.97 -1.30 21.52
C TYR A 115 26.71 -1.04 20.68
N LEU A 116 26.65 0.07 19.97
CA LEU A 116 25.51 0.41 19.09
C LEU A 116 25.30 -0.64 18.00
N ARG A 117 26.37 -1.14 17.37
CA ARG A 117 26.29 -2.19 16.34
C ARG A 117 25.72 -3.51 16.88
N GLN A 118 26.01 -3.84 18.14
CA GLN A 118 25.44 -5.02 18.78
C GLN A 118 23.98 -4.78 19.19
N LEU A 119 23.67 -3.59 19.73
CA LEU A 119 22.30 -3.21 20.06
C LEU A 119 21.37 -3.20 18.83
N ASP A 120 21.88 -2.89 17.64
CA ASP A 120 21.09 -2.98 16.39
C ASP A 120 20.54 -4.39 16.12
N GLN A 121 21.13 -5.44 16.69
CA GLN A 121 20.67 -6.83 16.54
C GLN A 121 19.64 -7.23 17.62
N CYS A 122 19.54 -6.45 18.69
CA CYS A 122 18.61 -6.67 19.79
C CYS A 122 17.16 -6.32 19.44
N LEU A 123 16.21 -6.77 20.27
CA LEU A 123 14.81 -6.37 20.11
C LEU A 123 14.61 -4.93 20.59
N ASP A 124 13.69 -4.23 19.94
CA ASP A 124 13.29 -2.88 20.30
C ASP A 124 12.38 -2.90 21.54
N GLN A 125 13.02 -3.07 22.70
CA GLN A 125 12.38 -3.17 24.02
C GLN A 125 13.06 -2.25 25.02
N ALA A 126 12.42 -2.06 26.19
CA ALA A 126 12.89 -1.16 27.24
C ALA A 126 14.39 -1.28 27.57
N PRO A 127 15.02 -2.48 27.71
CA PRO A 127 16.45 -2.57 28.02
C PRO A 127 17.36 -1.91 26.97
N LYS A 128 17.07 -2.12 25.68
CA LYS A 128 17.79 -1.48 24.57
C LYS A 128 17.54 0.02 24.56
N ILE A 129 16.28 0.43 24.73
CA ILE A 129 15.86 1.84 24.73
C ILE A 129 16.54 2.60 25.88
N ASP A 130 16.61 2.04 27.09
CA ASP A 130 17.23 2.66 28.25
C ASP A 130 18.74 2.87 28.04
N LEU A 131 19.43 1.90 27.44
CA LEU A 131 20.85 2.02 27.07
C LEU A 131 21.08 3.09 26.00
N LEU A 132 20.25 3.13 24.96
CA LEU A 132 20.34 4.15 23.91
C LEU A 132 20.02 5.54 24.44
N LYS A 133 19.06 5.65 25.36
CA LYS A 133 18.74 6.88 26.08
C LYS A 133 19.93 7.35 26.92
N TYR A 134 20.59 6.45 27.64
CA TYR A 134 21.84 6.75 28.35
C TYR A 134 22.90 7.32 27.40
N PHE A 135 23.14 6.67 26.25
CA PHE A 135 24.12 7.18 25.29
C PHE A 135 23.76 8.55 24.71
N GLN A 136 22.48 8.81 24.41
CA GLN A 136 22.03 10.10 23.91
C GLN A 136 22.15 11.21 24.96
N GLN A 137 21.91 10.90 26.25
CA GLN A 137 22.00 11.88 27.34
C GLN A 137 23.45 12.24 27.69
N HIS A 138 24.35 11.25 27.70
CA HIS A 138 25.74 11.46 28.13
C HIS A 138 26.69 11.80 26.97
N TYR A 139 26.37 11.37 25.76
CA TYR A 139 27.21 11.55 24.57
C TYR A 139 26.35 11.99 23.37
N PRO A 140 25.65 13.14 23.41
CA PRO A 140 24.67 13.50 22.39
C PRO A 140 25.31 13.56 20.99
N SER A 141 24.75 12.80 20.05
CA SER A 141 25.16 12.81 18.64
C SER A 141 23.99 12.44 17.74
N THR A 142 24.03 12.86 16.48
CA THR A 142 22.97 12.50 15.52
C THR A 142 22.84 11.00 15.32
N GLN A 143 23.96 10.26 15.39
CA GLN A 143 23.95 8.80 15.33
C GLN A 143 23.20 8.17 16.52
N HIS A 144 23.41 8.68 17.72
CA HIS A 144 22.76 8.17 18.94
C HIS A 144 21.26 8.50 18.93
N ALA A 145 20.89 9.72 18.55
CA ALA A 145 19.50 10.12 18.39
C ALA A 145 18.77 9.25 17.36
N ILE A 146 19.38 8.98 16.19
CA ILE A 146 18.79 8.11 15.16
C ILE A 146 18.64 6.66 15.66
N ALA A 147 19.64 6.12 16.36
CA ALA A 147 19.56 4.76 16.90
C ALA A 147 18.44 4.63 17.95
N LEU A 148 18.31 5.64 18.83
CA LEU A 148 17.23 5.73 19.81
C LEU A 148 15.87 5.88 19.13
N ALA A 149 15.76 6.75 18.12
CA ALA A 149 14.53 6.96 17.35
C ALA A 149 14.06 5.68 16.66
N LYS A 150 14.96 4.92 16.03
CA LYS A 150 14.66 3.61 15.44
C LYS A 150 14.11 2.63 16.46
N SER A 151 14.70 2.59 17.65
CA SER A 151 14.27 1.67 18.70
C SER A 151 12.92 2.08 19.30
N TYR A 152 12.66 3.37 19.45
CA TYR A 152 11.32 3.85 19.81
C TYR A 152 10.29 3.48 18.75
N ALA A 153 10.59 3.68 17.46
CA ALA A 153 9.70 3.33 16.36
C ALA A 153 9.42 1.81 16.30
N GLY A 154 10.44 0.98 16.48
CA GLY A 154 10.30 -0.48 16.54
C GLY A 154 9.49 -0.98 17.75
N ALA A 155 9.44 -0.18 18.83
CA ALA A 155 8.59 -0.40 19.99
C ALA A 155 7.21 0.29 19.87
N GLU A 156 6.85 0.81 18.69
CA GLU A 156 5.61 1.56 18.40
C GLU A 156 5.43 2.84 19.25
N GLN A 157 6.52 3.37 19.83
CA GLN A 157 6.56 4.62 20.58
C GLN A 157 6.84 5.81 19.66
N TYR A 158 5.91 6.08 18.74
CA TYR A 158 6.13 7.01 17.62
C TYR A 158 6.38 8.46 18.05
N THR A 159 5.74 8.95 19.11
CA THR A 159 5.97 10.33 19.60
C THR A 159 7.42 10.54 20.02
N GLN A 160 7.96 9.63 20.83
CA GLN A 160 9.36 9.68 21.26
C GLN A 160 10.32 9.49 20.08
N ALA A 161 9.97 8.64 19.11
CA ALA A 161 10.76 8.48 17.89
C ALA A 161 10.83 9.78 17.08
N ILE A 162 9.70 10.47 16.89
CA ILE A 162 9.57 11.75 16.20
C ILE A 162 10.46 12.80 16.85
N GLU A 163 10.39 12.96 18.18
CA GLU A 163 11.24 13.92 18.93
C GLU A 163 12.74 13.67 18.68
N GLN A 164 13.17 12.42 18.66
CA GLN A 164 14.58 12.07 18.44
C GLN A 164 15.01 12.26 16.99
N TYR A 165 14.14 11.98 16.01
CA TYR A 165 14.42 12.26 14.60
C TYR A 165 14.51 13.76 14.33
N GLU A 166 13.61 14.57 14.89
CA GLU A 166 13.63 16.03 14.77
C GLU A 166 14.89 16.60 15.41
N TRP A 167 15.28 16.11 16.60
CA TRP A 167 16.55 16.46 17.21
C TRP A 167 17.72 16.12 16.28
N ALA A 168 17.76 14.89 15.74
CA ALA A 168 18.84 14.48 14.84
C ALA A 168 18.92 15.35 13.58
N MET A 169 17.78 15.75 13.01
CA MET A 169 17.72 16.63 11.84
C MET A 169 18.20 18.05 12.15
N GLN A 170 17.90 18.60 13.33
CA GLN A 170 18.37 19.92 13.75
C GLN A 170 19.89 20.01 13.88
N TYR A 171 20.54 18.94 14.34
CA TYR A 171 21.98 18.90 14.61
C TYR A 171 22.79 18.16 13.53
N ALA A 172 22.15 17.71 12.45
CA ALA A 172 22.83 17.01 11.36
C ALA A 172 23.70 17.97 10.51
N THR A 173 24.94 17.58 10.29
CA THR A 173 25.85 18.28 9.36
C THR A 173 25.58 17.95 7.90
N GLN A 174 24.93 16.81 7.64
CA GLN A 174 24.56 16.34 6.31
C GLN A 174 23.17 15.71 6.31
N PRO A 175 22.41 15.84 5.21
CA PRO A 175 21.10 15.19 5.10
C PRO A 175 21.25 13.68 5.13
N ASN A 176 20.40 13.02 5.92
CA ASN A 176 20.30 11.57 6.00
C ASN A 176 18.92 11.12 5.49
N GLU A 177 18.86 10.68 4.24
CA GLU A 177 17.60 10.28 3.58
C GLU A 177 16.93 9.09 4.27
N VAL A 178 17.71 8.13 4.77
CA VAL A 178 17.17 6.97 5.50
C VAL A 178 16.49 7.41 6.78
N ALA A 179 17.10 8.32 7.54
CA ALA A 179 16.50 8.88 8.74
C ALA A 179 15.26 9.72 8.43
N PHE A 180 15.29 10.48 7.32
CA PHE A 180 14.13 11.26 6.85
C PHE A 180 12.92 10.37 6.53
N PHE A 181 13.10 9.27 5.78
CA PHE A 181 11.98 8.37 5.49
C PHE A 181 11.50 7.62 6.74
N ALA A 182 12.39 7.29 7.68
CA ALA A 182 11.99 6.70 8.94
C ALA A 182 11.17 7.67 9.81
N TYR A 183 11.57 8.94 9.86
CA TYR A 183 10.82 10.02 10.50
C TYR A 183 9.42 10.19 9.90
N VAL A 184 9.35 10.30 8.57
CA VAL A 184 8.08 10.41 7.84
C VAL A 184 7.17 9.21 8.13
N ASN A 185 7.71 7.99 8.16
CA ASN A 185 6.92 6.82 8.50
C ASN A 185 6.38 6.87 9.94
N CYS A 186 7.15 7.37 10.92
CA CYS A 186 6.63 7.54 12.29
C CYS A 186 5.42 8.48 12.34
N LEU A 187 5.45 9.58 11.59
CA LEU A 187 4.31 10.50 11.46
C LEU A 187 3.09 9.81 10.83
N ILE A 188 3.30 9.05 9.74
CA ILE A 188 2.22 8.28 9.08
C ILE A 188 1.61 7.23 10.01
N GLN A 189 2.40 6.60 10.90
CA GLN A 189 1.88 5.60 11.84
C GLN A 189 1.18 6.22 13.05
N ARG A 190 1.66 7.38 13.53
CA ARG A 190 1.06 8.07 14.69
C ARG A 190 -0.33 8.63 14.36
N GLN A 191 -0.52 9.20 13.17
CA GLN A 191 -1.78 9.78 12.68
C GLN A 191 -2.46 10.76 13.66
N GLN A 192 -1.67 11.60 14.33
CA GLN A 192 -2.19 12.62 15.25
C GLN A 192 -2.18 14.01 14.61
N GLN A 193 -2.56 15.02 15.39
CA GLN A 193 -2.32 16.42 15.04
C GLN A 193 -0.85 16.74 15.28
N TYR A 194 -0.13 17.16 14.24
CA TYR A 194 1.24 17.65 14.34
C TYR A 194 1.27 19.02 15.03
N ARG A 195 0.32 19.89 14.64
CA ARG A 195 0.01 21.18 15.29
C ARG A 195 -1.49 21.47 15.16
N ALA A 196 -1.98 22.52 15.80
CA ALA A 196 -3.42 22.82 15.95
C ALA A 196 -4.27 22.75 14.67
N ASP A 197 -3.67 23.04 13.50
CA ASP A 197 -4.34 23.10 12.20
C ASP A 197 -3.87 22.04 11.18
N VAL A 198 -2.88 21.22 11.52
CA VAL A 198 -2.18 20.32 10.59
C VAL A 198 -2.02 18.93 11.20
N SER A 199 -2.52 17.91 10.51
CA SER A 199 -2.30 16.51 10.87
C SER A 199 -0.88 16.05 10.50
N ASP A 200 -0.40 14.99 11.17
CA ASP A 200 0.87 14.34 10.84
C ASP A 200 0.94 13.97 9.35
N VAL A 201 -0.14 13.43 8.80
CA VAL A 201 -0.20 13.00 7.41
C VAL A 201 -0.16 14.19 6.45
N ALA A 202 -0.85 15.30 6.76
CA ALA A 202 -0.74 16.53 5.97
C ALA A 202 0.69 17.06 5.97
N TYR A 203 1.31 17.12 7.15
CA TYR A 203 2.69 17.59 7.28
C TYR A 203 3.68 16.70 6.50
N VAL A 204 3.50 15.38 6.54
CA VAL A 204 4.28 14.43 5.75
C VAL A 204 4.20 14.69 4.26
N ILE A 205 2.99 14.91 3.72
CA ILE A 205 2.82 15.19 2.29
C ILE A 205 3.54 16.48 1.92
N ASP A 206 3.41 17.54 2.72
CA ASP A 206 4.15 18.80 2.50
C ASP A 206 5.68 18.58 2.51
N LEU A 207 6.22 17.82 3.47
CA LEU A 207 7.63 17.46 3.52
C LEU A 207 8.09 16.71 2.25
N LEU A 208 7.30 15.74 1.80
CA LEU A 208 7.61 14.94 0.61
C LEU A 208 7.52 15.74 -0.69
N CYS A 209 6.60 16.71 -0.78
CA CYS A 209 6.51 17.64 -1.91
C CYS A 209 7.76 18.53 -1.99
N ARG A 210 8.25 19.01 -0.83
CA ARG A 210 9.46 19.85 -0.74
C ARG A 210 10.76 19.06 -0.91
N TYR A 211 10.71 17.73 -0.90
CA TYR A 211 11.89 16.89 -1.06
C TYR A 211 12.30 16.76 -2.55
N LYS A 212 12.96 17.81 -3.08
CA LYS A 212 13.13 18.04 -4.53
C LYS A 212 14.02 17.02 -5.28
N LYS A 213 14.83 16.18 -4.60
CA LYS A 213 15.75 15.22 -5.24
C LYS A 213 16.01 13.96 -4.40
N PRO A 214 15.08 12.99 -4.36
CA PRO A 214 15.32 11.72 -3.68
C PRO A 214 16.40 10.90 -4.38
N ILE A 215 17.34 10.33 -3.60
CA ILE A 215 18.33 9.36 -4.07
C ILE A 215 17.64 8.01 -4.24
N ASP A 216 16.90 7.55 -3.22
CA ASP A 216 16.05 6.36 -3.30
C ASP A 216 14.63 6.71 -3.79
N GLN A 217 14.47 6.75 -5.12
CA GLN A 217 13.16 6.99 -5.75
C GLN A 217 12.11 5.93 -5.41
N LYS A 218 12.52 4.68 -5.14
CA LYS A 218 11.59 3.60 -4.81
C LYS A 218 11.02 3.79 -3.40
N ALA A 219 11.88 4.11 -2.44
CA ALA A 219 11.44 4.46 -1.08
C ALA A 219 10.57 5.72 -1.09
N TYR A 220 10.94 6.74 -1.87
CA TYR A 220 10.12 7.95 -2.03
C TYR A 220 8.70 7.63 -2.53
N ARG A 221 8.58 6.91 -3.66
CA ARG A 221 7.27 6.54 -4.24
C ARG A 221 6.42 5.72 -3.28
N LYS A 222 7.02 4.76 -2.58
CA LYS A 222 6.31 3.96 -1.58
C LYS A 222 5.81 4.83 -0.42
N THR A 223 6.65 5.73 0.07
CA THR A 223 6.34 6.59 1.22
C THR A 223 5.24 7.59 0.89
N ILE A 224 5.29 8.24 -0.28
CA ILE A 224 4.25 9.17 -0.71
C ILE A 224 2.91 8.46 -0.97
N GLN A 225 2.93 7.27 -1.57
CA GLN A 225 1.72 6.45 -1.72
C GLN A 225 1.09 6.10 -0.37
N ASN A 226 1.91 5.72 0.61
CA ASN A 226 1.44 5.44 1.97
C ASN A 226 0.82 6.68 2.64
N ALA A 227 1.46 7.84 2.49
CA ALA A 227 0.95 9.11 3.03
C ALA A 227 -0.38 9.50 2.38
N VAL A 228 -0.49 9.42 1.05
CA VAL A 228 -1.73 9.71 0.31
C VAL A 228 -2.84 8.73 0.72
N THR A 229 -2.51 7.45 0.89
CA THR A 229 -3.47 6.44 1.36
C THR A 229 -3.95 6.70 2.79
N ALA A 230 -3.08 7.20 3.67
CA ALA A 230 -3.46 7.58 5.03
C ALA A 230 -4.28 8.88 5.07
N PHE A 231 -4.14 9.76 4.06
CA PHE A 231 -4.85 11.04 4.00
C PHE A 231 -6.26 10.90 3.42
N LEU A 232 -6.41 10.15 2.33
CA LEU A 232 -7.66 10.11 1.57
C LEU A 232 -8.77 9.32 2.27
N PRO A 233 -10.04 9.73 2.12
CA PRO A 233 -11.17 8.99 2.69
C PRO A 233 -11.26 7.55 2.17
N PRO A 234 -11.70 6.58 2.99
CA PRO A 234 -11.87 5.19 2.55
C PRO A 234 -12.76 5.03 1.30
N ALA A 235 -13.81 5.85 1.15
CA ALA A 235 -14.69 5.81 -0.02
C ALA A 235 -13.94 6.14 -1.32
N THR A 236 -13.03 7.11 -1.30
CA THR A 236 -12.14 7.40 -2.44
C THR A 236 -11.26 6.19 -2.73
N LEU A 237 -10.73 5.53 -1.70
CA LEU A 237 -9.81 4.40 -1.84
C LEU A 237 -10.48 3.10 -2.28
N GLN A 238 -11.76 2.88 -1.97
CA GLN A 238 -12.51 1.68 -2.34
C GLN A 238 -12.62 1.46 -3.85
N SER A 239 -12.60 2.54 -4.64
CA SER A 239 -12.57 2.46 -6.10
C SER A 239 -11.18 2.23 -6.70
N ARG A 240 -10.13 2.08 -5.87
CA ARG A 240 -8.83 1.60 -6.37
C ARG A 240 -8.98 0.18 -6.88
N ALA A 241 -8.20 -0.15 -7.92
CA ALA A 241 -8.01 -1.56 -8.26
C ALA A 241 -7.53 -2.32 -7.02
N VAL A 242 -8.16 -3.46 -6.76
CA VAL A 242 -7.57 -4.46 -5.89
C VAL A 242 -6.30 -4.90 -6.59
N GLU A 243 -5.12 -4.77 -5.96
CA GLU A 243 -3.86 -5.31 -6.50
C GLU A 243 -4.07 -6.80 -6.82
N THR A 244 -4.44 -7.09 -8.07
CA THR A 244 -4.46 -8.45 -8.55
C THR A 244 -3.02 -8.78 -8.85
N HIS A 245 -2.39 -9.49 -7.92
CA HIS A 245 -1.15 -10.18 -8.23
C HIS A 245 -1.32 -10.84 -9.61
N VAL A 246 -0.33 -10.64 -10.48
CA VAL A 246 -0.29 -11.21 -11.84
C VAL A 246 -0.70 -12.69 -11.88
N LEU A 247 -0.38 -13.44 -10.82
CA LEU A 247 -0.76 -14.85 -10.65
C LEU A 247 -2.25 -15.08 -10.33
N ALA A 248 -2.91 -14.15 -9.63
CA ALA A 248 -4.35 -14.19 -9.39
C ALA A 248 -5.14 -13.88 -10.67
N ASP A 249 -4.67 -12.94 -11.49
CA ASP A 249 -5.26 -12.66 -12.80
C ASP A 249 -5.04 -13.80 -13.79
N VAL A 250 -3.86 -14.44 -13.76
CA VAL A 250 -3.60 -15.67 -14.52
C VAL A 250 -4.46 -16.81 -14.00
N GLY A 251 -4.61 -17.00 -12.69
CA GLY A 251 -5.48 -18.04 -12.12
C GLY A 251 -6.96 -17.83 -12.43
N ARG A 252 -7.45 -16.58 -12.42
CA ARG A 252 -8.83 -16.22 -12.79
C ARG A 252 -9.05 -16.32 -14.30
N SER A 253 -8.09 -15.88 -15.11
CA SER A 253 -8.09 -16.08 -16.56
C SER A 253 -8.10 -17.58 -16.89
N LEU A 254 -7.28 -18.39 -16.23
CA LEU A 254 -7.28 -19.85 -16.38
C LEU A 254 -8.56 -20.52 -15.88
N ASN A 255 -9.25 -19.97 -14.88
CA ASN A 255 -10.54 -20.48 -14.42
C ASN A 255 -11.69 -20.08 -15.36
N ALA A 256 -11.64 -18.87 -15.93
CA ALA A 256 -12.57 -18.41 -16.97
C ALA A 256 -12.35 -19.17 -18.30
N ILE A 257 -11.09 -19.40 -18.67
CA ILE A 257 -10.68 -20.28 -19.75
C ILE A 257 -11.10 -21.72 -19.40
N GLY A 258 -10.92 -22.18 -18.17
CA GLY A 258 -11.36 -23.51 -17.71
C GLY A 258 -12.86 -23.74 -17.82
N LYS A 259 -13.67 -22.70 -17.58
CA LYS A 259 -15.11 -22.71 -17.82
C LYS A 259 -15.48 -22.59 -19.30
N SER A 260 -14.64 -21.98 -20.13
CA SER A 260 -14.79 -21.96 -21.60
C SER A 260 -14.10 -23.14 -22.33
N MET A 261 -13.35 -23.98 -21.60
CA MET A 261 -12.69 -25.21 -22.04
C MET A 261 -13.64 -26.42 -22.11
N GLY A 262 -14.95 -26.18 -22.26
CA GLY A 262 -15.84 -27.16 -22.91
C GLY A 262 -15.47 -27.44 -24.38
N GLY A 263 -14.47 -26.73 -24.93
CA GLY A 263 -14.03 -26.79 -26.32
C GLY A 263 -12.73 -27.57 -26.61
N ILE A 264 -12.18 -28.37 -25.69
CA ILE A 264 -10.96 -29.19 -25.95
C ILE A 264 -11.17 -30.26 -27.05
N PHE A 265 -12.40 -30.43 -27.56
CA PHE A 265 -12.70 -31.25 -28.74
C PHE A 265 -12.90 -30.45 -30.06
N GLY A 266 -12.29 -29.27 -30.19
CA GLY A 266 -12.14 -28.62 -31.51
C GLY A 266 -13.33 -27.78 -32.01
N SER A 267 -14.26 -27.38 -31.14
CA SER A 267 -15.30 -26.41 -31.51
C SER A 267 -14.82 -24.98 -31.23
N LYS A 268 -14.81 -24.10 -32.24
CA LYS A 268 -14.63 -22.64 -32.02
C LYS A 268 -15.62 -22.13 -30.96
N ASN A 269 -15.15 -21.32 -30.01
CA ASN A 269 -16.02 -20.70 -29.01
C ASN A 269 -16.87 -19.62 -29.66
N VAL A 270 -18.18 -19.72 -29.47
CA VAL A 270 -19.16 -18.78 -30.03
C VAL A 270 -19.30 -17.54 -29.15
N ASP A 271 -19.02 -17.68 -27.86
CA ASP A 271 -19.25 -16.61 -26.89
C ASP A 271 -18.20 -15.50 -26.98
N ILE A 272 -18.65 -14.26 -26.74
CA ILE A 272 -17.78 -13.11 -26.57
C ILE A 272 -17.11 -13.23 -25.20
N PRO A 273 -15.76 -13.23 -25.12
CA PRO A 273 -15.03 -13.19 -23.86
C PRO A 273 -15.50 -12.09 -22.91
N TYR A 274 -15.99 -12.48 -21.74
CA TYR A 274 -16.47 -11.55 -20.71
C TYR A 274 -16.17 -12.08 -19.31
N SER A 275 -15.65 -11.23 -18.43
CA SER A 275 -15.44 -11.54 -17.02
C SER A 275 -15.65 -10.30 -16.17
N GLN A 276 -16.82 -10.24 -15.52
CA GLN A 276 -17.18 -9.16 -14.60
C GLN A 276 -16.12 -8.95 -13.51
N GLN A 277 -15.59 -10.04 -12.94
CA GLN A 277 -14.53 -9.96 -11.92
C GLN A 277 -13.25 -9.29 -12.43
N VAL A 278 -12.82 -9.60 -13.66
CA VAL A 278 -11.63 -8.97 -14.25
C VAL A 278 -11.89 -7.49 -14.50
N ILE A 279 -13.07 -7.15 -15.03
CA ILE A 279 -13.48 -5.77 -15.28
C ILE A 279 -13.50 -4.99 -13.95
N GLU A 280 -14.23 -5.45 -12.94
CA GLU A 280 -14.34 -4.79 -11.63
C GLU A 280 -12.99 -4.58 -10.94
N SER A 281 -12.08 -5.55 -11.04
CA SER A 281 -10.74 -5.46 -10.43
C SER A 281 -9.74 -4.60 -11.20
N ALA A 282 -10.03 -4.24 -12.45
CA ALA A 282 -9.13 -3.42 -13.26
C ALA A 282 -9.03 -1.98 -12.72
N PRO A 283 -7.88 -1.29 -12.89
CA PRO A 283 -7.72 0.12 -12.49
C PRO A 283 -8.85 1.00 -13.01
N GLN A 284 -9.40 1.86 -12.15
CA GLN A 284 -10.50 2.79 -12.47
C GLN A 284 -9.99 4.22 -12.44
N LEU A 285 -10.41 5.07 -13.37
CA LEU A 285 -10.02 6.49 -13.32
C LEU A 285 -10.69 7.19 -12.14
N LEU A 286 -9.99 8.14 -11.53
CA LEU A 286 -10.58 9.02 -10.53
C LEU A 286 -11.01 10.33 -11.19
N MET A 287 -12.31 10.47 -11.40
CA MET A 287 -12.90 11.65 -12.07
C MET A 287 -13.15 12.81 -11.10
N ASP A 288 -13.18 14.03 -11.63
CA ASP A 288 -13.34 15.26 -10.85
C ASP A 288 -14.64 15.29 -10.05
N SER A 289 -15.73 14.71 -10.57
CA SER A 289 -17.01 14.61 -9.86
C SER A 289 -16.86 13.89 -8.51
N HIS A 290 -16.15 12.76 -8.47
CA HIS A 290 -15.91 11.99 -7.25
C HIS A 290 -14.99 12.74 -6.28
N ILE A 291 -13.98 13.46 -6.82
CA ILE A 291 -13.06 14.25 -5.98
C ILE A 291 -13.81 15.42 -5.35
N VAL A 292 -14.63 16.14 -6.12
CA VAL A 292 -15.45 17.24 -5.63
C VAL A 292 -16.41 16.76 -4.55
N GLU A 293 -17.12 15.65 -4.78
CA GLU A 293 -18.00 15.05 -3.77
C GLU A 293 -17.23 14.71 -2.47
N SER A 294 -16.07 14.08 -2.60
CA SER A 294 -15.21 13.71 -1.48
C SER A 294 -14.65 14.92 -0.72
N LEU A 295 -14.29 15.98 -1.43
CA LEU A 295 -13.85 17.25 -0.85
C LEU A 295 -14.98 17.93 -0.08
N ILE A 296 -16.18 17.97 -0.66
CA ILE A 296 -17.39 18.53 -0.05
C ILE A 296 -17.74 17.80 1.25
N GLN A 297 -17.52 16.49 1.32
CA GLN A 297 -17.80 15.70 2.54
C GLN A 297 -16.69 15.77 3.60
N SER A 298 -15.54 16.39 3.30
CA SER A 298 -14.38 16.42 4.19
C SER A 298 -14.39 17.66 5.11
N ASP A 299 -14.73 17.47 6.39
CA ASP A 299 -14.69 18.54 7.40
C ASP A 299 -13.32 19.21 7.49
N LEU A 300 -12.26 18.40 7.40
CA LEU A 300 -10.87 18.87 7.46
C LEU A 300 -10.55 19.82 6.29
N MET A 301 -11.02 19.51 5.08
CA MET A 301 -10.81 20.35 3.90
C MET A 301 -11.70 21.59 3.92
N GLN A 302 -12.95 21.46 4.39
CA GLN A 302 -13.84 22.60 4.60
C GLN A 302 -13.23 23.61 5.59
N VAL A 303 -12.80 23.16 6.77
CA VAL A 303 -12.15 24.04 7.77
C VAL A 303 -10.88 24.69 7.23
N ALA A 304 -10.09 23.94 6.45
CA ALA A 304 -8.90 24.49 5.80
C ALA A 304 -9.25 25.58 4.78
N MET A 305 -10.30 25.38 3.97
CA MET A 305 -10.81 26.36 3.03
C MET A 305 -11.36 27.61 3.73
N GLN A 306 -12.08 27.44 4.85
CA GLN A 306 -12.63 28.56 5.62
C GLN A 306 -11.52 29.46 6.16
N ARG A 307 -10.43 28.87 6.65
CA ARG A 307 -9.23 29.60 7.10
C ARG A 307 -8.57 30.37 5.96
N LEU A 308 -8.53 29.78 4.76
CA LEU A 308 -7.98 30.44 3.57
C LEU A 308 -8.82 31.66 3.15
N CYS A 309 -10.16 31.58 3.25
CA CYS A 309 -11.07 32.67 2.94
C CYS A 309 -11.16 33.76 4.02
N GLY A 310 -10.55 33.57 5.19
CA GLY A 310 -10.41 34.61 6.23
C GLY A 310 -11.69 35.04 6.94
N SER A 311 -12.83 34.36 6.73
CA SER A 311 -14.13 34.77 7.27
C SER A 311 -14.84 33.62 8.03
N SER A 312 -15.14 33.85 9.31
CA SER A 312 -15.85 32.88 10.17
C SER A 312 -17.35 32.77 9.86
N SER A 313 -17.88 33.59 8.97
CA SER A 313 -19.32 33.73 8.68
C SER A 313 -19.76 33.22 7.30
N ILE A 314 -18.89 32.53 6.55
CA ILE A 314 -19.28 31.94 5.26
C ILE A 314 -20.20 30.76 5.51
N GLU A 315 -21.38 30.75 4.87
CA GLU A 315 -22.30 29.62 4.92
C GLU A 315 -21.64 28.35 4.38
N GLN A 316 -21.91 27.20 5.02
CA GLN A 316 -21.28 25.92 4.68
C GLN A 316 -21.55 25.48 3.23
N THR A 317 -22.71 25.83 2.68
CA THR A 317 -23.10 25.61 1.27
C THR A 317 -22.22 26.39 0.29
N VAL A 318 -21.84 27.62 0.64
CA VAL A 318 -20.94 28.45 -0.16
C VAL A 318 -19.51 27.90 -0.09
N LEU A 319 -19.08 27.46 1.09
CA LEU A 319 -17.74 26.92 1.31
C LEU A 319 -17.49 25.62 0.50
N THR A 320 -18.47 24.73 0.50
CA THR A 320 -18.43 23.46 -0.25
C THR A 320 -18.38 23.71 -1.76
N HIS A 321 -19.16 24.67 -2.26
CA HIS A 321 -19.11 25.09 -3.66
C HIS A 321 -17.73 25.66 -4.05
N LEU A 322 -17.16 26.54 -3.23
CA LEU A 322 -15.84 27.13 -3.50
C LEU A 322 -14.71 26.09 -3.50
N LEU A 323 -14.77 25.11 -2.61
CA LEU A 323 -13.79 24.03 -2.56
C LEU A 323 -13.84 23.17 -3.84
N GLY A 324 -15.05 22.85 -4.33
CA GLY A 324 -15.24 22.15 -5.60
C GLY A 324 -14.69 22.96 -6.79
N ASN A 325 -14.98 24.25 -6.85
CA ASN A 325 -14.50 25.12 -7.93
C ASN A 325 -12.99 25.32 -7.89
N LEU A 326 -12.40 25.39 -6.69
CA LEU A 326 -10.95 25.45 -6.53
C LEU A 326 -10.29 24.19 -7.12
N TRP A 327 -10.83 23.00 -6.80
CA TRP A 327 -10.34 21.76 -7.38
C TRP A 327 -10.43 21.78 -8.91
N LEU A 328 -11.59 22.15 -9.46
CA LEU A 328 -11.81 22.17 -10.90
C LEU A 328 -10.87 23.14 -11.62
N LEU A 329 -10.72 24.35 -11.09
CA LEU A 329 -9.79 25.34 -11.60
C LEU A 329 -8.35 24.78 -11.66
N LEU A 330 -7.88 24.17 -10.56
CA LEU A 330 -6.54 23.58 -10.48
C LEU A 330 -6.37 22.36 -11.41
N SER A 331 -7.40 21.52 -11.52
CA SER A 331 -7.39 20.28 -12.31
C SER A 331 -7.58 20.51 -13.81
N GLN A 332 -7.94 21.72 -14.26
CA GLN A 332 -8.20 22.02 -15.66
C GLN A 332 -7.21 23.04 -16.26
N ASN A 333 -6.62 23.91 -15.44
CA ASN A 333 -5.73 24.96 -15.91
C ASN A 333 -4.36 24.88 -15.23
N ASN A 334 -3.32 24.59 -16.01
CA ASN A 334 -1.94 24.50 -15.49
C ASN A 334 -1.41 25.83 -14.92
N GLN A 335 -2.00 26.97 -15.28
CA GLN A 335 -1.69 28.28 -14.73
C GLN A 335 -2.62 28.70 -13.59
N ALA A 336 -3.63 27.88 -13.25
CA ALA A 336 -4.63 28.18 -12.22
C ALA A 336 -4.02 28.58 -10.89
N LEU A 337 -2.95 27.89 -10.48
CA LEU A 337 -2.36 28.14 -9.18
C LEU A 337 -1.79 29.56 -9.06
N SER A 338 -1.23 30.09 -10.15
CA SER A 338 -0.78 31.49 -10.21
C SER A 338 -1.95 32.47 -10.09
N LEU A 339 -3.09 32.18 -10.73
CA LEU A 339 -4.31 32.98 -10.64
C LEU A 339 -4.89 32.96 -9.21
N VAL A 340 -5.00 31.77 -8.61
CA VAL A 340 -5.45 31.60 -7.22
C VAL A 340 -4.57 32.39 -6.26
N THR A 341 -3.25 32.36 -6.45
CA THR A 341 -2.30 33.10 -5.62
C THR A 341 -2.47 34.61 -5.76
N GLN A 342 -2.63 35.11 -6.98
CA GLN A 342 -2.88 36.54 -7.24
C GLN A 342 -4.21 36.99 -6.62
N SER A 343 -5.27 36.21 -6.78
CA SER A 343 -6.59 36.51 -6.21
C SER A 343 -6.62 36.41 -4.68
N LEU A 344 -5.77 35.58 -4.07
CA LEU A 344 -5.55 35.58 -2.62
C LEU A 344 -4.89 36.89 -2.14
N GLN A 345 -3.93 37.42 -2.90
CA GLN A 345 -3.28 38.69 -2.58
C GLN A 345 -4.22 39.89 -2.73
N SER A 346 -5.17 39.83 -3.67
CA SER A 346 -6.16 40.89 -3.91
C SER A 346 -7.49 40.71 -3.17
N ASN A 347 -7.64 39.68 -2.33
CA ASN A 347 -8.91 39.30 -1.66
C ASN A 347 -10.09 39.03 -2.62
N GLN A 348 -9.81 38.61 -3.85
CA GLN A 348 -10.82 38.32 -4.89
C GLN A 348 -11.01 36.82 -5.16
N LEU A 349 -10.53 35.95 -4.27
CA LEU A 349 -10.63 34.50 -4.45
C LEU A 349 -12.09 34.04 -4.64
N HIS A 350 -13.03 34.64 -3.91
CA HIS A 350 -14.46 34.34 -4.03
C HIS A 350 -15.02 34.65 -5.43
N GLU A 351 -14.64 35.78 -6.02
CA GLU A 351 -15.07 36.20 -7.36
C GLU A 351 -14.51 35.24 -8.42
N LEU A 352 -13.20 34.96 -8.38
CA LEU A 352 -12.52 34.05 -9.30
C LEU A 352 -13.17 32.65 -9.32
N LEU A 353 -13.45 32.11 -8.13
CA LEU A 353 -14.00 30.76 -7.99
C LEU A 353 -15.49 30.68 -8.37
N ASN A 354 -16.26 31.76 -8.21
CA ASN A 354 -17.66 31.79 -8.64
C ASN A 354 -17.81 31.96 -10.16
N ASP A 355 -16.90 32.70 -10.80
CA ASP A 355 -16.88 32.86 -12.26
C ASP A 355 -16.51 31.57 -12.99
N HIS A 356 -15.70 30.71 -12.36
CA HIS A 356 -15.44 29.35 -12.83
C HIS A 356 -16.60 28.42 -12.46
N GLN A 357 -17.70 28.51 -13.21
CA GLN A 357 -18.82 27.59 -13.07
C GLN A 357 -18.45 26.17 -13.52
N LEU A 358 -18.96 25.17 -12.80
CA LEU A 358 -18.94 23.77 -13.20
C LEU A 358 -19.50 23.62 -14.63
N LYS A 359 -18.62 23.37 -15.61
CA LYS A 359 -19.01 22.56 -16.74
C LYS A 359 -18.91 21.11 -16.28
N THR A 360 -20.00 20.60 -15.73
CA THR A 360 -20.15 19.15 -15.59
C THR A 360 -20.01 18.56 -16.99
N THR A 361 -18.94 17.80 -17.22
CA THR A 361 -18.82 16.95 -18.40
C THR A 361 -19.98 15.96 -18.34
N SER A 362 -20.92 16.09 -19.27
CA SER A 362 -22.00 15.13 -19.45
C SER A 362 -21.41 13.74 -19.64
N SER A 363 -21.98 12.75 -18.95
CA SER A 363 -21.61 11.35 -19.16
C SER A 363 -22.06 10.90 -20.55
N LEU A 364 -21.21 10.15 -21.22
CA LEU A 364 -21.51 9.55 -22.51
C LEU A 364 -22.48 8.37 -22.32
N GLU A 365 -23.57 8.36 -23.07
CA GLU A 365 -24.61 7.33 -23.00
C GLU A 365 -24.13 6.03 -23.65
N LEU A 366 -23.95 4.97 -22.85
CA LEU A 366 -23.49 3.66 -23.33
C LEU A 366 -24.65 2.74 -23.79
N GLY A 367 -25.91 3.08 -23.53
CA GLY A 367 -27.09 2.26 -23.86
C GLY A 367 -26.98 0.82 -23.36
N ASP A 368 -27.25 -0.16 -24.22
CA ASP A 368 -27.19 -1.60 -23.87
C ASP A 368 -25.82 -2.07 -23.35
N ILE A 369 -24.74 -1.39 -23.74
CA ILE A 369 -23.40 -1.69 -23.21
C ILE A 369 -23.34 -1.40 -21.70
N GLN A 370 -24.04 -0.36 -21.22
CA GLN A 370 -24.16 -0.10 -19.77
C GLN A 370 -24.82 -1.29 -19.07
N THR A 371 -25.89 -1.83 -19.64
CA THR A 371 -26.57 -3.03 -19.09
C THR A 371 -25.64 -4.24 -19.04
N ILE A 372 -24.80 -4.45 -20.06
CA ILE A 372 -23.79 -5.53 -20.07
C ILE A 372 -22.75 -5.32 -18.97
N LEU A 373 -22.29 -4.09 -18.76
CA LEU A 373 -21.31 -3.76 -17.73
C LEU A 373 -21.87 -3.98 -16.33
N ASP A 374 -23.14 -3.64 -16.10
CA ASP A 374 -23.78 -3.71 -14.78
C ASP A 374 -24.29 -5.12 -14.43
N GLN A 375 -24.87 -5.83 -15.40
CA GLN A 375 -25.62 -7.08 -15.17
C GLN A 375 -24.96 -8.31 -15.81
N GLY A 376 -23.90 -8.11 -16.60
CA GLY A 376 -23.18 -9.16 -17.28
C GLY A 376 -23.72 -9.50 -18.67
N LEU A 377 -22.84 -10.08 -19.50
CA LEU A 377 -23.15 -10.44 -20.88
C LEU A 377 -24.30 -11.45 -21.01
N VAL A 378 -24.44 -12.37 -20.06
CA VAL A 378 -25.52 -13.38 -20.07
C VAL A 378 -26.90 -12.73 -19.87
N ALA A 379 -27.00 -11.68 -19.05
CA ALA A 379 -28.26 -10.95 -18.86
C ALA A 379 -28.72 -10.30 -20.17
N TYR A 380 -27.78 -9.79 -20.98
CA TYR A 380 -28.07 -9.21 -22.28
C TYR A 380 -28.42 -10.26 -23.35
N LEU A 381 -27.60 -11.31 -23.48
CA LEU A 381 -27.74 -12.34 -24.53
C LEU A 381 -28.82 -13.38 -24.25
N GLY A 382 -29.23 -13.54 -22.99
CA GLY A 382 -30.15 -14.58 -22.52
C GLY A 382 -29.49 -15.93 -22.25
N ASP A 383 -29.94 -16.60 -21.18
CA ASP A 383 -29.49 -17.93 -20.75
C ASP A 383 -30.20 -19.04 -21.54
N ALA A 384 -29.84 -19.16 -22.82
CA ALA A 384 -30.40 -20.15 -23.72
C ALA A 384 -29.30 -20.97 -24.39
N ARG A 385 -29.52 -22.29 -24.51
CA ARG A 385 -28.60 -23.21 -25.18
C ARG A 385 -28.69 -23.04 -26.70
N LEU A 386 -27.54 -22.83 -27.33
CA LEU A 386 -27.42 -22.76 -28.79
C LEU A 386 -27.38 -24.16 -29.42
N ASP A 387 -28.03 -24.31 -30.57
CA ASP A 387 -27.95 -25.51 -31.39
C ASP A 387 -26.54 -25.66 -31.97
N LYS A 388 -25.86 -26.76 -31.60
CA LYS A 388 -24.51 -27.11 -32.06
C LYS A 388 -24.42 -27.37 -33.56
N HIS A 389 -25.53 -27.72 -34.20
CA HIS A 389 -25.58 -28.18 -35.60
C HIS A 389 -26.35 -27.22 -36.51
N HIS A 390 -26.63 -25.99 -36.04
CA HIS A 390 -27.36 -25.00 -36.82
C HIS A 390 -26.65 -24.72 -38.16
N PRO A 391 -27.37 -24.71 -39.31
CA PRO A 391 -26.76 -24.55 -40.64
C PRO A 391 -26.01 -23.22 -40.81
N GLU A 392 -26.44 -22.18 -40.10
CA GLU A 392 -25.86 -20.82 -40.16
C GLU A 392 -24.82 -20.54 -39.06
N ARG A 393 -24.23 -21.57 -38.44
CA ARG A 393 -23.28 -21.38 -37.33
C ARG A 393 -21.99 -20.66 -37.74
N SER A 394 -21.58 -20.79 -39.00
CA SER A 394 -20.45 -20.04 -39.59
C SER A 394 -20.69 -18.53 -39.59
N ILE A 395 -21.93 -18.08 -39.80
CA ILE A 395 -22.31 -16.66 -39.78
C ILE A 395 -22.15 -16.09 -38.37
N LEU A 396 -22.54 -16.85 -37.35
CA LEU A 396 -22.39 -16.44 -35.96
C LEU A 396 -20.90 -16.32 -35.55
N TYR A 397 -20.04 -17.22 -36.03
CA TYR A 397 -18.59 -17.09 -35.82
C TYR A 397 -18.01 -15.86 -36.52
N ALA A 398 -18.40 -15.61 -37.77
CA ALA A 398 -17.92 -14.44 -38.51
C ALA A 398 -18.33 -13.14 -37.81
N GLN A 399 -19.59 -13.02 -37.38
CA GLN A 399 -20.07 -11.85 -36.65
C GLN A 399 -19.37 -11.68 -35.30
N ARG A 400 -19.11 -12.77 -34.58
CA ARG A 400 -18.34 -12.74 -33.34
C ARG A 400 -16.94 -12.20 -33.59
N ASP A 401 -16.25 -12.69 -34.62
CA ASP A 401 -14.87 -12.29 -34.92
C ASP A 401 -14.81 -10.81 -35.35
N GLU A 402 -15.82 -10.33 -36.09
CA GLU A 402 -15.98 -8.91 -36.43
C GLU A 402 -16.17 -8.05 -35.19
N LEU A 403 -17.13 -8.40 -34.32
CA LEU A 403 -17.37 -7.71 -33.06
C LEU A 403 -16.12 -7.69 -32.17
N VAL A 404 -15.39 -8.81 -32.09
CA VAL A 404 -14.13 -8.89 -31.35
C VAL A 404 -13.08 -7.93 -31.92
N ALA A 405 -12.95 -7.86 -33.24
CA ALA A 405 -12.02 -6.94 -33.90
C ALA A 405 -12.41 -5.48 -33.62
N GLU A 406 -13.70 -5.14 -33.68
CA GLU A 406 -14.21 -3.80 -33.34
C GLU A 406 -13.92 -3.43 -31.88
N MET A 407 -14.17 -4.34 -30.94
CA MET A 407 -13.88 -4.13 -29.51
C MET A 407 -12.40 -3.88 -29.25
N ILE A 408 -11.51 -4.68 -29.86
CA ILE A 408 -10.06 -4.51 -29.73
C ILE A 408 -9.61 -3.19 -30.37
N GLY A 409 -10.19 -2.82 -31.51
CA GLY A 409 -9.96 -1.54 -32.18
C GLY A 409 -10.36 -0.35 -31.29
N LEU A 410 -11.52 -0.42 -30.65
CA LEU A 410 -11.99 0.59 -29.70
C LEU A 410 -11.06 0.72 -28.50
N ALA A 411 -10.61 -0.40 -27.91
CA ALA A 411 -9.68 -0.38 -26.79
C ALA A 411 -8.35 0.30 -27.14
N THR A 412 -7.84 -0.02 -28.33
CA THR A 412 -6.58 0.54 -28.85
C THR A 412 -6.73 2.05 -29.10
N TRP A 413 -7.84 2.46 -29.71
CA TRP A 413 -8.16 3.88 -29.92
C TRP A 413 -8.31 4.63 -28.59
N PHE A 414 -9.08 4.10 -27.64
CA PHE A 414 -9.26 4.71 -26.32
C PHE A 414 -7.91 4.91 -25.63
N GLN A 415 -7.05 3.89 -25.65
CA GLN A 415 -5.72 3.97 -25.05
C GLN A 415 -4.89 5.10 -25.68
N GLN A 416 -4.84 5.16 -27.01
CA GLN A 416 -3.98 6.08 -27.76
C GLN A 416 -4.48 7.52 -27.75
N THR A 417 -5.78 7.70 -27.98
CA THR A 417 -6.38 9.02 -28.24
C THR A 417 -6.90 9.69 -26.98
N ILE A 418 -7.25 8.92 -25.94
CA ILE A 418 -7.90 9.44 -24.73
C ILE A 418 -7.00 9.23 -23.52
N LEU A 419 -6.68 7.97 -23.20
CA LEU A 419 -6.06 7.64 -21.93
C LEU A 419 -4.62 8.15 -21.83
N TYR A 420 -3.78 7.97 -22.87
CA TYR A 420 -2.40 8.48 -22.83
C TYR A 420 -2.34 10.01 -22.71
N PRO A 421 -3.07 10.80 -23.53
CA PRO A 421 -3.14 12.26 -23.34
C PRO A 421 -3.65 12.66 -21.96
N PHE A 422 -4.67 11.96 -21.45
CA PHE A 422 -5.20 12.21 -20.12
C PHE A 422 -4.15 11.96 -19.03
N ALA A 423 -3.46 10.81 -19.06
CA ALA A 423 -2.43 10.46 -18.09
C ALA A 423 -1.25 11.44 -18.11
N ASP A 424 -0.82 11.87 -19.30
CA ASP A 424 0.22 12.87 -19.47
C ASP A 424 -0.19 14.25 -18.90
N GLN A 425 -1.44 14.66 -19.14
CA GLN A 425 -1.99 15.87 -18.53
C GLN A 425 -1.99 15.76 -16.99
N GLN A 426 -2.42 14.63 -16.42
CA GLN A 426 -2.44 14.45 -14.97
C GLN A 426 -1.03 14.44 -14.36
N ALA A 427 -0.04 13.90 -15.08
CA ALA A 427 1.37 13.93 -14.68
C ALA A 427 1.93 15.36 -14.66
N ARG A 428 1.63 16.17 -15.70
CA ARG A 428 2.02 17.58 -15.75
C ARG A 428 1.38 18.38 -14.60
N GLN A 429 0.09 18.17 -14.33
CA GLN A 429 -0.61 18.84 -13.23
C GLN A 429 -0.04 18.46 -11.87
N LEU A 430 0.27 17.18 -11.65
CA LEU A 430 0.91 16.73 -10.42
C LEU A 430 2.27 17.39 -10.21
N GLN A 431 3.09 17.51 -11.26
CA GLN A 431 4.39 18.19 -11.19
C GLN A 431 4.27 19.68 -10.85
N GLU A 432 3.32 20.39 -11.46
CA GLU A 432 3.05 21.80 -11.16
C GLU A 432 2.58 21.97 -9.71
N MET A 433 1.65 21.12 -9.25
CA MET A 433 1.20 21.13 -7.86
C MET A 433 2.33 20.82 -6.88
N GLN A 434 3.16 19.81 -7.15
CA GLN A 434 4.30 19.47 -6.30
C GLN A 434 5.26 20.65 -6.13
N LYS A 435 5.49 21.39 -7.22
CA LYS A 435 6.47 22.47 -7.27
C LYS A 435 5.99 23.74 -6.60
N HIS A 436 4.69 24.07 -6.72
CA HIS A 436 4.19 25.40 -6.42
C HIS A 436 3.13 25.44 -5.31
N LEU A 437 2.38 24.36 -5.08
CA LEU A 437 1.19 24.39 -4.21
C LEU A 437 1.53 24.72 -2.74
N GLY A 438 2.60 24.13 -2.20
CA GLY A 438 3.02 24.38 -0.81
C GLY A 438 3.70 25.73 -0.60
N GLU A 439 4.26 26.34 -1.65
CA GLU A 439 4.87 27.68 -1.61
C GLU A 439 3.83 28.79 -1.78
N GLN A 440 2.73 28.50 -2.50
CA GLN A 440 1.74 29.50 -2.92
C GLN A 440 0.44 29.48 -2.10
N LEU A 441 0.00 28.32 -1.59
CA LEU A 441 -1.13 28.23 -0.67
C LEU A 441 -0.63 28.16 0.77
N ASN A 442 -0.87 29.25 1.52
CA ASN A 442 -0.54 29.37 2.95
C ASN A 442 -1.43 28.53 3.88
N ASN A 443 -1.91 27.37 3.42
CA ASN A 443 -2.65 26.39 4.21
C ASN A 443 -2.16 24.98 3.87
N MET A 444 -1.35 24.42 4.76
CA MET A 444 -0.68 23.12 4.57
C MET A 444 -1.67 21.96 4.45
N THR A 445 -2.76 22.00 5.20
CA THR A 445 -3.79 20.97 5.19
C THR A 445 -4.51 20.95 3.84
N LEU A 446 -4.89 22.12 3.34
CA LEU A 446 -5.53 22.26 2.04
C LEU A 446 -4.58 21.87 0.89
N SER A 447 -3.34 22.39 0.89
CA SER A 447 -2.36 22.07 -0.15
C SER A 447 -2.04 20.58 -0.18
N SER A 448 -1.81 19.96 0.97
CA SER A 448 -1.52 18.53 1.07
C SER A 448 -2.70 17.67 0.61
N GLY A 449 -3.93 18.07 0.95
CA GLY A 449 -5.12 17.35 0.51
C GLY A 449 -5.37 17.45 -0.99
N LEU A 450 -5.27 18.65 -1.56
CA LEU A 450 -5.38 18.85 -3.01
C LEU A 450 -4.29 18.06 -3.76
N PHE A 451 -3.05 18.07 -3.24
CA PHE A 451 -1.97 17.25 -3.79
C PHE A 451 -2.31 15.75 -3.71
N ALA A 452 -2.84 15.25 -2.59
CA ALA A 452 -3.17 13.84 -2.41
C ALA A 452 -4.21 13.36 -3.44
N TYR A 453 -5.24 14.15 -3.71
CA TYR A 453 -6.22 13.83 -4.76
C TYR A 453 -5.61 13.84 -6.16
N GLN A 454 -4.76 14.83 -6.50
CA GLN A 454 -4.10 14.86 -7.80
C GLN A 454 -3.11 13.69 -7.98
N TYR A 455 -2.38 13.34 -6.92
CA TYR A 455 -1.47 12.20 -6.92
C TYR A 455 -2.24 10.91 -7.18
N GLU A 456 -3.35 10.70 -6.47
CA GLU A 456 -4.21 9.54 -6.66
C GLU A 456 -4.79 9.48 -8.08
N LYS A 457 -5.29 10.61 -8.60
CA LYS A 457 -5.84 10.72 -9.96
C LYS A 457 -4.79 10.35 -11.02
N GLN A 458 -3.58 10.88 -10.89
CA GLN A 458 -2.46 10.58 -11.78
C GLN A 458 -2.04 9.10 -11.69
N GLN A 459 -1.92 8.57 -10.47
CA GLN A 459 -1.49 7.18 -10.24
C GLN A 459 -2.47 6.20 -10.88
N ARG A 460 -3.79 6.40 -10.72
CA ARG A 460 -4.80 5.54 -11.35
C ARG A 460 -4.79 5.59 -12.87
N ALA A 461 -4.59 6.77 -13.45
CA ALA A 461 -4.45 6.92 -14.89
C ALA A 461 -3.22 6.15 -15.41
N GLN A 462 -2.11 6.23 -14.69
CA GLN A 462 -0.88 5.51 -15.02
C GLN A 462 -1.05 3.99 -14.88
N ASP A 463 -1.70 3.52 -13.81
CA ASP A 463 -1.95 2.10 -13.57
C ASP A 463 -2.85 1.52 -14.66
N LEU A 464 -3.89 2.25 -15.08
CA LEU A 464 -4.74 1.85 -16.21
C LEU A 464 -3.97 1.81 -17.53
N CYS A 465 -3.09 2.80 -17.79
CA CYS A 465 -2.23 2.80 -18.98
C CYS A 465 -1.37 1.53 -19.05
N VAL A 466 -0.69 1.19 -17.94
CA VAL A 466 0.18 0.01 -17.84
C VAL A 466 -0.64 -1.28 -18.00
N TRP A 467 -1.82 -1.32 -17.38
CA TRP A 467 -2.70 -2.49 -17.43
C TRP A 467 -3.23 -2.74 -18.85
N LEU A 468 -3.75 -1.71 -19.54
CA LEU A 468 -4.22 -1.81 -20.92
C LEU A 468 -3.08 -2.18 -21.87
N GLN A 469 -1.93 -1.51 -21.76
CA GLN A 469 -0.79 -1.77 -22.63
C GLN A 469 -0.35 -3.24 -22.56
N ARG A 470 -0.25 -3.78 -21.34
CA ARG A 470 0.12 -5.17 -21.15
C ARG A 470 -0.85 -6.14 -21.84
N LYS A 471 -2.15 -5.89 -21.75
CA LYS A 471 -3.19 -6.76 -22.32
C LYS A 471 -3.33 -6.61 -23.83
N LEU A 472 -3.22 -5.39 -24.36
CA LEU A 472 -3.36 -5.13 -25.79
C LEU A 472 -2.12 -5.61 -26.58
N ASP A 473 -0.91 -5.37 -26.07
CA ASP A 473 0.34 -5.70 -26.76
C ASP A 473 0.68 -7.20 -26.67
N LYS A 474 0.52 -7.79 -25.47
CA LYS A 474 1.04 -9.13 -25.14
C LYS A 474 -0.04 -10.12 -24.70
N GLY A 475 -1.28 -9.67 -24.57
CA GLY A 475 -2.37 -10.49 -24.07
C GLY A 475 -2.97 -11.42 -25.13
N THR A 476 -3.62 -12.46 -24.64
CA THR A 476 -4.51 -13.32 -25.43
C THR A 476 -5.73 -12.55 -25.93
N GLU A 477 -6.44 -13.06 -26.93
CA GLU A 477 -7.69 -12.45 -27.40
C GLU A 477 -8.69 -12.21 -26.26
N PHE A 478 -8.82 -13.17 -25.33
CA PHE A 478 -9.62 -13.02 -24.11
C PHE A 478 -9.22 -11.77 -23.33
N GLU A 479 -7.93 -11.57 -23.10
CA GLU A 479 -7.41 -10.41 -22.35
C GLU A 479 -7.58 -9.10 -23.10
N LYS A 480 -7.43 -9.10 -24.43
CA LYS A 480 -7.67 -7.91 -25.27
C LYS A 480 -9.14 -7.48 -25.24
N ILE A 481 -10.06 -8.44 -25.20
CA ILE A 481 -11.48 -8.13 -25.07
C ILE A 481 -11.82 -7.69 -23.64
N GLN A 482 -11.19 -8.24 -22.60
CA GLN A 482 -11.33 -7.67 -21.24
C GLN A 482 -10.83 -6.22 -21.20
N ALA A 483 -9.74 -5.91 -21.90
CA ALA A 483 -9.27 -4.54 -22.05
C ALA A 483 -10.32 -3.64 -22.74
N ALA A 484 -11.00 -4.14 -23.77
CA ALA A 484 -12.08 -3.42 -24.43
C ALA A 484 -13.28 -3.13 -23.52
N TRP A 485 -13.73 -4.11 -22.71
CA TRP A 485 -14.79 -3.88 -21.73
C TRP A 485 -14.41 -2.82 -20.69
N VAL A 486 -13.15 -2.84 -20.23
CA VAL A 486 -12.62 -1.81 -19.32
C VAL A 486 -12.55 -0.45 -20.00
N SER A 487 -12.11 -0.38 -21.26
CA SER A 487 -12.12 0.87 -22.04
C SER A 487 -13.52 1.44 -22.18
N LEU A 488 -14.54 0.61 -22.45
CA LEU A 488 -15.95 1.05 -22.51
C LEU A 488 -16.44 1.59 -21.17
N ARG A 489 -16.11 0.90 -20.06
CA ARG A 489 -16.44 1.35 -18.71
C ARG A 489 -15.90 2.75 -18.41
N GLU A 490 -14.66 3.03 -18.83
CA GLU A 490 -14.02 4.33 -18.58
C GLU A 490 -14.41 5.40 -19.60
N LEU A 491 -14.71 5.02 -20.84
CA LEU A 491 -15.08 5.94 -21.92
C LEU A 491 -16.33 6.76 -21.57
N LYS A 492 -17.22 6.26 -20.72
CA LYS A 492 -18.41 7.00 -20.24
C LYS A 492 -18.09 8.35 -19.60
N HIS A 493 -16.85 8.52 -19.13
CA HIS A 493 -16.38 9.73 -18.47
C HIS A 493 -15.82 10.79 -19.43
N PHE A 494 -15.74 10.49 -20.74
CA PHE A 494 -15.21 11.38 -21.76
C PHE A 494 -16.29 11.66 -22.81
N HIS A 495 -16.42 12.92 -23.20
CA HIS A 495 -17.37 13.33 -24.23
C HIS A 495 -16.61 13.76 -25.48
N LEU A 496 -16.63 12.90 -26.50
CA LEU A 496 -15.95 13.07 -27.78
C LEU A 496 -16.86 12.53 -28.89
N ASP A 497 -17.07 13.30 -29.96
CA ASP A 497 -17.92 12.91 -31.10
C ASP A 497 -17.51 11.54 -31.69
N GLU A 498 -16.20 11.30 -31.82
CA GLU A 498 -15.67 10.02 -32.30
C GLU A 498 -15.99 8.85 -31.33
N GLY A 499 -16.12 9.13 -30.03
CA GLY A 499 -16.54 8.15 -29.03
C GLY A 499 -18.00 7.75 -29.20
N GLU A 500 -18.90 8.70 -29.46
CA GLU A 500 -20.30 8.44 -29.76
C GLU A 500 -20.47 7.57 -31.00
N GLU A 501 -19.74 7.89 -32.08
CA GLU A 501 -19.78 7.12 -33.31
C GLU A 501 -19.35 5.66 -33.09
N LYS A 502 -18.24 5.45 -32.36
CA LYS A 502 -17.73 4.10 -32.05
C LYS A 502 -18.67 3.31 -31.15
N ILE A 503 -19.32 3.94 -30.18
CA ILE A 503 -20.35 3.29 -29.35
C ILE A 503 -21.55 2.89 -30.20
N ALA A 504 -22.05 3.81 -31.03
CA ALA A 504 -23.20 3.53 -31.90
C ALA A 504 -22.89 2.42 -32.92
N GLN A 505 -21.66 2.33 -33.42
CA GLN A 505 -21.20 1.21 -34.24
C GLN A 505 -21.20 -0.10 -33.44
N LEU A 506 -20.60 -0.10 -32.25
CA LEU A 506 -20.48 -1.29 -31.42
C LEU A 506 -21.85 -1.81 -30.96
N GLN A 507 -22.78 -0.92 -30.62
CA GLN A 507 -24.16 -1.27 -30.27
C GLN A 507 -24.87 -1.96 -31.45
N ARG A 508 -24.72 -1.44 -32.68
CA ARG A 508 -25.27 -2.08 -33.88
C ARG A 508 -24.71 -3.48 -34.10
N SER A 509 -23.39 -3.64 -33.91
CA SER A 509 -22.70 -4.92 -34.05
C SER A 509 -23.10 -5.94 -32.96
N LEU A 510 -23.25 -5.48 -31.72
CA LEU A 510 -23.75 -6.28 -30.58
C LEU A 510 -25.19 -6.75 -30.79
N GLU A 511 -26.07 -5.86 -31.24
CA GLU A 511 -27.47 -6.21 -31.51
C GLU A 511 -27.56 -7.16 -32.71
N HIS A 512 -26.76 -6.95 -33.76
CA HIS A 512 -26.71 -7.89 -34.88
C HIS A 512 -26.23 -9.28 -34.45
N TYR A 513 -25.18 -9.36 -33.64
CA TYR A 513 -24.70 -10.60 -33.02
C TYR A 513 -25.81 -11.27 -32.19
N ARG A 514 -26.52 -10.50 -31.36
CA ARG A 514 -27.63 -10.99 -30.54
C ARG A 514 -28.75 -11.57 -31.39
N GLN A 515 -29.14 -10.89 -32.47
CA GLN A 515 -30.20 -11.35 -33.37
C GLN A 515 -29.84 -12.66 -34.08
N ILE A 516 -28.60 -12.81 -34.56
CA ILE A 516 -28.13 -14.07 -35.14
C ILE A 516 -28.14 -15.17 -34.08
N ARG A 517 -27.66 -14.86 -32.87
CA ARG A 517 -27.64 -15.81 -31.74
C ARG A 517 -29.04 -16.31 -31.37
N LEU A 518 -30.02 -15.42 -31.28
CA LEU A 518 -31.41 -15.75 -30.91
C LEU A 518 -32.06 -16.74 -31.90
N LYS A 519 -31.74 -16.65 -33.19
CA LYS A 519 -32.25 -17.57 -34.23
C LYS A 519 -31.71 -19.00 -34.07
N GLN A 520 -30.63 -19.18 -33.32
CA GLN A 520 -29.95 -20.47 -33.14
C GLN A 520 -30.24 -21.12 -31.78
N ILE A 521 -31.21 -20.62 -31.01
CA ILE A 521 -31.62 -21.20 -29.73
C ILE A 521 -32.41 -22.50 -29.98
N VAL A 522 -32.10 -23.54 -29.21
CA VAL A 522 -32.87 -24.79 -29.22
C VAL A 522 -34.29 -24.51 -28.72
N MET A 523 -35.29 -24.59 -29.60
CA MET A 523 -36.69 -24.63 -29.18
C MET A 523 -36.99 -25.99 -28.55
N VAL A 524 -37.13 -26.04 -27.22
CA VAL A 524 -37.68 -27.21 -26.55
C VAL A 524 -39.15 -27.29 -26.94
N GLN A 525 -39.52 -28.22 -27.82
CA GLN A 525 -40.93 -28.54 -28.03
C GLN A 525 -41.50 -29.09 -26.72
N PRO A 526 -42.68 -28.62 -26.27
CA PRO A 526 -43.36 -29.25 -25.14
C PRO A 526 -43.72 -30.67 -25.58
N THR A 527 -43.18 -31.66 -24.88
CA THR A 527 -43.47 -33.08 -25.10
C THR A 527 -44.99 -33.25 -25.04
N VAL A 528 -45.60 -33.56 -26.18
CA VAL A 528 -47.01 -33.90 -26.29
C VAL A 528 -47.28 -35.08 -25.36
N ALA A 529 -48.09 -34.86 -24.34
CA ALA A 529 -48.63 -35.93 -23.52
C ALA A 529 -49.53 -36.82 -24.40
N ILE A 530 -49.02 -38.01 -24.69
CA ILE A 530 -49.68 -39.30 -24.92
C ILE A 530 -51.19 -39.20 -25.28
N SER A 531 -51.50 -39.47 -26.55
CA SER A 531 -52.85 -39.82 -27.02
C SER A 531 -53.19 -41.29 -26.68
N PRO A 532 -54.49 -41.67 -26.66
CA PRO A 532 -55.06 -42.60 -25.69
C PRO A 532 -54.85 -44.07 -26.05
N VAL A 533 -54.82 -44.90 -25.01
CA VAL A 533 -54.87 -46.36 -25.08
C VAL A 533 -56.10 -46.78 -25.90
N GLN A 534 -55.86 -47.40 -27.05
CA GLN A 534 -56.85 -48.20 -27.75
C GLN A 534 -57.12 -49.46 -26.94
N GLN A 535 -58.39 -49.67 -26.60
CA GLN A 535 -58.92 -50.98 -26.25
C GLN A 535 -58.73 -51.93 -27.43
N HIS A 536 -58.21 -53.12 -27.17
CA HIS A 536 -58.56 -54.30 -27.95
C HIS A 536 -58.80 -55.46 -26.99
N ASP A 537 -60.03 -55.95 -27.04
CA ASP A 537 -60.54 -57.19 -26.47
C ASP A 537 -59.94 -58.45 -27.16
N ASP A 538 -60.13 -59.57 -26.46
CA ASP A 538 -60.16 -60.98 -26.90
C ASP A 538 -58.83 -61.75 -27.07
N GLN A 539 -58.45 -62.52 -26.04
CA GLN A 539 -58.75 -63.97 -25.91
C GLN A 539 -58.32 -64.53 -24.54
#